data_AF-A0AA95HHN1-F1
#
_entry.id   AF-A0AA95HHN1-F1
#
_cell.length_a   1.000
_cell.length_b   1.000
_cell.length_c   1.000
_cell.angle_alpha   90.00
_cell.angle_beta   90.00
_cell.angle_gamma   90.00
#
_symmetry.space_group_name_H-M   'P 1'
#
loop_
_entity.id
_entity.type
_entity.pdbx_description
1 polymer ?
#
loop_
_entity_poly.entity_id
_entity_poly.type
_entity_poly.pdbx_seq_one_letter_code
_entity_poly.pdbx_strand_id
1 'polypeptide(L)'
;MANKNSAYVIIDENKPSPLSHFVVNPVVILFAAILVPLFWMPPLWGEFWLPLVWLLFNGYALGSAHWKKEWMICITGAISLFLLVFGASYFILINNWHGGIPYLRIAINAVLFLTLYYAVFTQNASYALFTYLKENGESNG
;
A
#
# COMPACT_ATOMS: atom_id res chain seq x y z
N MET A 1 -16.49 40.94 13.67
CA MET A 1 -15.80 39.97 12.80
C MET A 1 -15.40 38.78 13.68
N ALA A 2 -16.10 37.66 13.57
CA ALA A 2 -15.89 36.51 14.45
C ALA A 2 -14.54 35.85 14.12
N ASN A 3 -13.68 35.75 15.14
CA ASN A 3 -12.42 35.04 15.08
C ASN A 3 -12.73 33.55 14.83
N LYS A 4 -12.34 33.06 13.65
CA LYS A 4 -12.41 31.64 13.28
C LYS A 4 -11.31 30.94 14.10
N ASN A 5 -11.59 30.70 15.37
CA ASN A 5 -10.84 29.74 16.16
C ASN A 5 -11.01 28.41 15.44
N SER A 6 -10.02 28.06 14.62
CA SER A 6 -9.81 26.71 14.12
C SER A 6 -9.75 25.82 15.35
N ALA A 7 -10.91 25.29 15.75
CA ALA A 7 -11.03 24.44 16.91
C ALA A 7 -10.06 23.29 16.68
N TYR A 8 -8.99 23.27 17.48
CA TYR A 8 -8.08 22.15 17.53
C TYR A 8 -8.91 20.97 18.04
N VAL A 9 -9.40 20.15 17.10
CA VAL A 9 -10.06 18.89 17.44
C VAL A 9 -8.94 18.00 17.93
N ILE A 10 -8.80 17.93 19.24
CA ILE A 10 -8.04 16.87 19.90
C ILE A 10 -8.77 15.61 19.51
N ILE A 11 -8.22 14.87 18.55
CA ILE A 11 -8.71 13.54 18.22
C ILE A 11 -8.41 12.72 19.47
N ASP A 12 -9.46 12.35 20.19
CA ASP A 12 -9.38 11.45 21.34
C ASP A 12 -8.49 10.26 20.95
N GLU A 13 -7.54 9.99 21.83
CA GLU A 13 -6.43 9.06 21.64
C GLU A 13 -6.97 7.73 21.10
N ASN A 14 -6.62 7.36 19.87
CA ASN A 14 -7.13 6.12 19.30
C ASN A 14 -6.57 4.97 20.13
N LYS A 15 -7.40 4.39 21.01
CA LYS A 15 -7.01 3.26 21.85
C LYS A 15 -6.37 2.19 20.94
N PRO A 16 -5.22 1.64 21.31
CA PRO A 16 -4.56 0.65 20.48
C PRO A 16 -5.53 -0.51 20.23
N SER A 17 -5.92 -0.66 18.96
CA SER A 17 -6.71 -1.78 18.49
C SER A 17 -5.99 -3.08 18.84
N PRO A 18 -6.67 -4.20 19.14
CA PRO A 18 -6.03 -5.50 19.31
C PRO A 18 -5.21 -5.91 18.06
N LEU A 19 -5.49 -5.31 16.90
CA LEU A 19 -4.73 -5.51 15.67
C LEU A 19 -3.40 -4.73 15.61
N SER A 20 -3.15 -3.84 16.57
CA SER A 20 -1.94 -3.00 16.62
C SER A 20 -0.64 -3.81 16.69
N HIS A 21 -0.67 -5.03 17.24
CA HIS A 21 0.48 -5.94 17.25
C HIS A 21 0.91 -6.43 15.86
N PHE A 22 -0.01 -6.41 14.88
CA PHE A 22 0.26 -6.81 13.51
C PHE A 22 0.64 -5.64 12.61
N VAL A 23 0.69 -4.42 13.16
CA VAL A 23 1.10 -3.23 12.42
C VAL A 23 2.59 -3.30 12.15
N VAL A 24 2.94 -3.23 10.87
CA VAL A 24 4.32 -3.25 10.39
C VAL A 24 4.63 -1.90 9.76
N ASN A 25 5.90 -1.49 9.83
CA ASN A 25 6.36 -0.31 9.10
C ASN A 25 6.02 -0.47 7.59
N PRO A 26 5.25 0.46 6.99
CA PRO A 26 4.84 0.37 5.60
C PRO A 26 6.01 0.20 4.62
N VAL A 27 7.18 0.76 4.94
CA VAL A 27 8.40 0.63 4.12
C VAL A 27 8.90 -0.81 4.08
N VAL A 28 8.72 -1.58 5.17
CA VAL A 28 9.08 -3.01 5.21
C VAL A 28 8.22 -3.81 4.23
N ILE A 29 6.94 -3.45 4.07
CA ILE A 29 6.05 -4.09 3.10
C ILE A 29 6.55 -3.84 1.66
N LEU A 30 7.01 -2.62 1.36
CA LEU A 30 7.62 -2.31 0.07
C LEU A 30 8.89 -3.13 -0.19
N PHE A 31 9.79 -3.23 0.79
CA PHE A 31 10.99 -4.05 0.66
C PHE A 31 10.66 -5.53 0.53
N ALA A 32 9.67 -6.03 1.27
CA ALA A 32 9.21 -7.40 1.15
C ALA A 32 8.67 -7.68 -0.26
N ALA A 33 7.92 -6.75 -0.86
CA ALA A 33 7.43 -6.89 -2.23
C ALA A 33 8.56 -6.96 -3.28
N ILE A 34 9.71 -6.35 -3.02
CA ILE A 34 10.89 -6.41 -3.90
C ILE A 34 11.70 -7.69 -3.66
N LEU A 35 11.94 -8.03 -2.38
CA LEU A 35 12.89 -9.07 -2.00
C LEU A 35 12.28 -10.47 -1.99
N VAL A 36 11.05 -10.64 -1.51
CA VAL A 36 10.43 -11.98 -1.38
C VAL A 36 10.36 -12.70 -2.72
N PRO A 37 9.92 -12.07 -3.84
CA PRO A 37 9.85 -12.74 -5.14
C PRO A 37 11.22 -13.20 -5.68
N LEU A 38 12.34 -12.63 -5.20
CA LEU A 38 13.68 -13.07 -5.60
C LEU A 38 14.05 -14.44 -5.03
N PHE A 39 13.49 -14.80 -3.87
CA PHE A 39 13.80 -16.05 -3.16
C PHE A 39 12.67 -17.07 -3.23
N TRP A 40 11.42 -16.60 -3.34
CA TRP A 40 10.25 -17.44 -3.34
C TRP A 40 9.15 -16.82 -4.22
N MET A 41 8.70 -17.56 -5.22
CA MET A 41 7.55 -17.17 -6.05
C MET A 41 6.25 -17.57 -5.35
N PRO A 42 5.42 -16.62 -4.90
CA PRO A 42 4.16 -16.94 -4.30
C PRO A 42 3.22 -17.59 -5.32
N PRO A 43 2.43 -18.61 -4.94
CA PRO A 43 1.46 -19.22 -5.85
C PRO A 43 0.40 -18.18 -6.29
N LEU A 44 -0.30 -18.48 -7.39
CA LEU A 44 -1.42 -17.67 -7.89
C LEU A 44 -1.05 -16.20 -8.12
N TRP A 45 0.16 -15.94 -8.64
CA TRP A 45 0.62 -14.58 -8.96
C TRP A 45 0.64 -13.67 -7.72
N GLY A 46 0.87 -14.26 -6.54
CA GLY A 46 0.85 -13.55 -5.26
C GLY A 46 1.86 -12.41 -5.17
N GLU A 47 2.92 -12.41 -5.96
CA GLU A 47 3.85 -11.29 -6.04
C GLU A 47 3.17 -9.95 -6.42
N PHE A 48 2.06 -9.96 -7.15
CA PHE A 48 1.38 -8.74 -7.61
C PHE A 48 0.24 -8.30 -6.67
N TRP A 49 -0.50 -9.24 -6.07
CA TRP A 49 -1.68 -8.89 -5.27
C TRP A 49 -1.42 -8.92 -3.76
N LEU A 50 -0.51 -9.78 -3.28
CA LEU A 50 -0.25 -9.96 -1.86
C LEU A 50 0.32 -8.68 -1.22
N PRO A 51 1.26 -7.94 -1.84
CA PRO A 51 1.71 -6.66 -1.31
C PRO A 51 0.58 -5.64 -1.15
N LEU A 52 -0.36 -5.59 -2.11
CA LEU A 52 -1.50 -4.67 -2.06
C LEU A 52 -2.44 -5.04 -0.91
N VAL A 53 -2.77 -6.32 -0.76
CA VAL A 53 -3.63 -6.81 0.33
C VAL A 53 -2.97 -6.59 1.69
N TRP A 54 -1.68 -6.85 1.81
CA TRP A 54 -0.94 -6.62 3.05
C TRP A 54 -0.95 -5.14 3.43
N LEU A 55 -0.74 -4.25 2.45
CA LEU A 55 -0.76 -2.81 2.69
C LEU A 55 -2.16 -2.33 3.13
N LEU A 56 -3.24 -2.85 2.54
CA LEU A 56 -4.59 -2.60 3.01
C LEU A 56 -4.81 -3.10 4.44
N PHE A 57 -4.44 -4.35 4.74
CA PHE A 57 -4.58 -4.87 6.10
C PHE A 57 -3.80 -4.03 7.12
N ASN A 58 -2.59 -3.60 6.77
CA ASN A 58 -1.75 -2.74 7.60
C ASN A 58 -2.42 -1.37 7.87
N GLY A 59 -2.96 -0.72 6.83
CA GLY A 59 -3.67 0.55 6.96
C GLY A 59 -4.92 0.47 7.82
N TYR A 60 -5.65 -0.64 7.71
CA TYR A 60 -6.81 -0.94 8.55
C TYR A 60 -6.40 -1.16 10.02
N ALA A 61 -5.40 -2.01 10.27
CA ALA A 61 -4.90 -2.29 11.61
C ALA A 61 -4.34 -1.04 12.31
N LEU A 62 -3.74 -0.15 11.54
CA LEU A 62 -3.19 1.12 12.00
C LEU A 62 -4.27 2.17 12.33
N GLY A 63 -5.50 1.99 11.83
CA GLY A 63 -6.57 2.98 11.97
C GLY A 63 -6.26 4.26 11.20
N SER A 64 -5.65 4.16 10.02
CA SER A 64 -5.23 5.31 9.23
C SER A 64 -6.40 6.25 8.92
N ALA A 65 -6.23 7.54 9.19
CA ALA A 65 -7.19 8.59 8.80
C ALA A 65 -7.38 8.66 7.27
N HIS A 66 -6.40 8.15 6.51
CA HIS A 66 -6.40 8.13 5.04
C HIS A 66 -6.83 6.78 4.47
N TRP A 67 -7.39 5.87 5.29
CA TRP A 67 -7.84 4.53 4.89
C TRP A 67 -8.60 4.49 3.55
N LYS A 68 -9.56 5.40 3.35
CA LYS A 68 -10.35 5.45 2.10
C LYS A 68 -9.46 5.75 0.88
N LYS A 69 -8.49 6.64 1.04
CA LYS A 69 -7.54 7.01 -0.02
C LYS A 69 -6.60 5.84 -0.31
N GLU A 70 -6.10 5.17 0.72
CA GLU A 70 -5.26 3.95 0.58
C GLU A 70 -6.02 2.85 -0.19
N TRP A 71 -7.29 2.65 0.15
CA TRP A 71 -8.18 1.74 -0.58
C TRP A 71 -8.31 2.12 -2.06
N MET A 72 -8.59 3.38 -2.34
CA MET A 72 -8.68 3.87 -3.71
C MET A 72 -7.38 3.67 -4.49
N ILE A 73 -6.23 3.95 -3.89
CA ILE A 73 -4.91 3.75 -4.52
C ILE A 73 -4.71 2.28 -4.88
N CYS A 74 -5.00 1.36 -3.94
CA CYS A 74 -4.82 -0.07 -4.16
C CYS A 74 -5.79 -0.60 -5.24
N ILE A 75 -7.06 -0.17 -5.24
CA ILE A 75 -8.02 -0.52 -6.29
C ILE A 75 -7.54 0.01 -7.64
N THR A 76 -7.20 1.30 -7.72
CA THR A 76 -6.77 1.91 -8.98
C THR A 76 -5.53 1.20 -9.52
N GLY A 77 -4.54 0.90 -8.67
CA GLY A 77 -3.38 0.12 -9.08
C GLY A 77 -3.73 -1.29 -9.54
N ALA A 78 -4.62 -1.99 -8.85
CA ALA A 78 -5.09 -3.32 -9.27
C ALA A 78 -5.80 -3.29 -10.63
N ILE A 79 -6.67 -2.30 -10.86
CA ILE A 79 -7.33 -2.08 -12.15
C ILE A 79 -6.31 -1.74 -13.24
N SER A 80 -5.33 -0.87 -12.95
CA SER A 80 -4.27 -0.52 -13.90
C SER A 80 -3.43 -1.74 -14.28
N LEU A 81 -3.06 -2.59 -13.31
CA LEU A 81 -2.36 -3.85 -13.58
C LEU A 81 -3.20 -4.79 -14.45
N PHE A 82 -4.48 -4.95 -14.12
CA PHE A 82 -5.40 -5.78 -14.90
C PHE A 82 -5.50 -5.29 -16.36
N LEU A 83 -5.77 -4.00 -16.56
CA LEU A 83 -5.86 -3.40 -17.90
C LEU A 83 -4.55 -3.55 -18.68
N LEU A 84 -3.41 -3.40 -18.00
CA LEU A 84 -2.11 -3.50 -18.64
C LEU A 84 -1.80 -4.93 -19.07
N VAL A 85 -2.08 -5.93 -18.23
CA VAL A 85 -1.90 -7.35 -18.58
C VAL A 85 -2.83 -7.75 -19.72
N PHE A 86 -4.13 -7.50 -19.60
CA PHE A 86 -5.12 -7.92 -20.60
C PHE A 86 -4.98 -7.13 -21.91
N GLY A 87 -4.85 -5.81 -21.82
CA GLY A 87 -4.72 -4.94 -22.98
C GLY A 87 -3.43 -5.21 -23.77
N ALA A 88 -2.29 -5.34 -23.09
CA ALA A 88 -1.04 -5.63 -23.77
C ALA A 88 -0.99 -7.06 -24.33
N SER A 89 -1.54 -8.05 -23.61
CA SER A 89 -1.61 -9.42 -24.12
C SER A 89 -2.47 -9.53 -25.38
N TYR A 90 -3.63 -8.85 -25.39
CA TYR A 90 -4.49 -8.76 -26.58
C TYR A 90 -3.77 -8.09 -27.76
N PHE A 91 -3.05 -6.99 -27.51
CA PHE A 91 -2.28 -6.29 -28.53
C PHE A 91 -1.12 -7.14 -29.11
N ILE A 92 -0.37 -7.83 -28.24
CA ILE A 92 0.73 -8.72 -28.64
C ILE A 92 0.20 -9.86 -29.51
N LEU A 93 -0.94 -10.45 -29.13
CA LEU A 93 -1.57 -11.55 -29.86
C LEU A 93 -1.99 -11.14 -31.28
N ILE A 94 -2.64 -9.98 -31.42
CA ILE A 94 -3.11 -9.50 -32.74
C ILE A 94 -1.97 -9.12 -33.67
N ASN A 95 -0.92 -8.50 -33.14
CA ASN A 95 0.19 -7.98 -33.95
C ASN A 95 1.34 -8.99 -34.09
N ASN A 96 1.23 -10.20 -33.52
CA ASN A 96 2.32 -11.18 -33.44
C ASN A 96 3.63 -10.58 -32.91
N TRP A 97 3.53 -9.63 -31.98
CA TRP A 97 4.67 -8.83 -31.53
C TRP A 97 5.41 -9.50 -30.37
N HIS A 98 6.19 -10.53 -30.70
CA HIS A 98 6.93 -11.33 -29.72
C HIS A 98 7.98 -10.54 -28.92
N GLY A 99 8.48 -9.43 -29.48
CA GLY A 99 9.41 -8.52 -28.80
C GLY A 99 8.78 -7.67 -27.69
N GLY A 100 7.46 -7.63 -27.57
CA GLY A 100 6.76 -6.80 -26.57
C GLY A 100 6.79 -7.36 -25.12
N ILE A 101 7.06 -8.65 -24.95
CA ILE A 101 6.96 -9.34 -23.65
C ILE A 101 7.90 -8.77 -22.57
N PRO A 102 9.19 -8.48 -22.86
CA PRO A 102 10.08 -7.88 -21.86
C PRO A 102 9.62 -6.50 -21.40
N TYR A 103 9.11 -5.68 -22.33
CA TYR A 103 8.59 -4.35 -22.02
C TYR A 103 7.31 -4.41 -21.18
N LEU A 104 6.44 -5.37 -21.46
CA LEU A 104 5.25 -5.63 -20.65
C LEU A 104 5.64 -5.96 -19.20
N ARG A 105 6.65 -6.83 -19.00
CA ARG A 105 7.13 -7.18 -17.65
C ARG A 105 7.64 -5.96 -16.88
N ILE A 106 8.42 -5.09 -17.55
CA ILE A 106 8.92 -3.84 -16.95
C ILE A 106 7.74 -2.93 -16.57
N ALA A 107 6.76 -2.78 -17.46
CA ALA A 107 5.59 -1.93 -17.23
C ALA A 107 4.72 -2.43 -16.07
N ILE A 108 4.49 -3.74 -15.95
CA ILE A 108 3.76 -4.35 -14.82
C ILE A 108 4.46 -4.01 -13.50
N ASN A 109 5.77 -4.25 -13.42
CA ASN A 109 6.54 -3.98 -12.21
C ASN A 109 6.55 -2.47 -11.88
N ALA A 110 6.68 -1.61 -12.89
CA ALA A 110 6.64 -0.16 -12.69
C ALA A 110 5.30 0.30 -12.10
N VAL A 111 4.18 -0.18 -12.63
CA VAL A 111 2.84 0.15 -12.11
C VAL A 111 2.65 -0.40 -10.70
N LEU A 112 3.07 -1.64 -10.44
CA LEU A 112 2.99 -2.23 -9.10
C LEU A 112 3.80 -1.40 -8.08
N PHE A 113 5.08 -1.15 -8.34
CA PHE A 113 5.93 -0.43 -7.42
C PHE A 113 5.50 1.01 -7.24
N LEU A 114 5.02 1.68 -8.29
CA LEU A 114 4.48 3.04 -8.18
C LEU A 114 3.23 3.07 -7.30
N THR A 115 2.33 2.09 -7.46
CA THR A 115 1.15 1.94 -6.60
C THR A 115 1.55 1.74 -5.14
N LEU A 116 2.44 0.78 -4.88
CA LEU A 116 2.91 0.46 -3.53
C LEU A 116 3.61 1.66 -2.90
N TYR A 117 4.50 2.32 -3.64
CA TYR A 117 5.23 3.49 -3.17
C TYR A 117 4.28 4.62 -2.76
N TYR A 118 3.26 4.91 -3.58
CA TYR A 118 2.29 5.94 -3.27
C TYR A 118 1.47 5.60 -2.02
N ALA A 119 1.05 4.34 -1.88
CA ALA A 119 0.28 3.89 -0.74
C ALA A 119 1.11 3.85 0.57
N VAL A 120 2.36 3.40 0.50
CA VAL A 120 3.32 3.45 1.62
C VAL A 120 3.58 4.88 2.07
N PHE A 121 3.76 5.80 1.13
CA PHE A 121 3.99 7.21 1.46
C PHE A 121 2.78 7.81 2.20
N THR A 122 1.55 7.45 1.80
CA THR A 122 0.35 7.88 2.53
C THR A 122 0.25 7.26 3.92
N GLN A 123 0.65 6.00 4.09
CA GLN A 123 0.62 5.33 5.41
C GLN A 123 1.71 5.80 6.35
N ASN A 124 2.84 6.29 5.84
CA ASN A 124 4.00 6.65 6.65
C ASN A 124 3.67 7.76 7.68
N ALA A 125 2.82 8.72 7.30
CA ALA A 125 2.35 9.77 8.21
C ALA A 125 1.55 9.19 9.38
N SER A 126 0.67 8.24 9.10
CA SER A 126 -0.14 7.58 10.13
C SER A 126 0.70 6.62 10.98
N TYR A 127 1.69 5.95 10.40
CA TYR A 127 2.63 5.08 11.14
C TYR A 127 3.53 5.85 12.11
N ALA A 128 3.99 7.05 11.73
CA ALA A 128 4.75 7.92 12.64
C ALA A 128 3.91 8.31 13.87
N LEU A 129 2.64 8.66 13.68
CA LEU A 129 1.72 8.96 14.78
C LEU A 129 1.46 7.74 15.67
N PHE A 130 1.25 6.57 15.07
CA PHE A 130 1.07 5.31 15.80
C PHE A 130 2.29 4.99 16.70
N THR A 131 3.50 5.16 16.17
CA THR A 131 4.75 4.89 16.91
C THR A 131 4.92 5.87 18.07
N TYR A 132 4.69 7.16 17.84
CA TYR A 132 4.74 8.19 18.88
C TYR A 132 3.76 7.92 20.03
N LEU A 133 2.52 7.49 19.72
CA LEU A 133 1.53 7.14 20.74
C LEU A 133 1.93 5.89 21.51
N LYS A 134 2.47 4.89 20.83
CA LYS A 134 2.93 3.65 21.47
C LYS A 134 4.06 3.92 22.47
N GLU A 135 5.07 4.69 22.08
CA GLU A 135 6.20 5.03 22.95
C GLU A 135 5.76 5.84 24.19
N ASN A 136 4.86 6.81 24.02
CA ASN A 136 4.33 7.60 25.14
C ASN A 136 3.42 6.78 26.08
N GLY A 137 2.64 5.86 25.54
CA GLY A 137 1.80 4.94 26.32
C GLY A 137 2.59 3.94 27.14
N GLU A 138 3.73 3.47 26.61
CA GLU A 138 4.65 2.57 27.33
C GLU A 138 5.49 3.30 28.39
N SER A 139 5.71 4.62 28.27
CA SER A 139 6.45 5.41 29.28
C SER A 139 5.64 5.76 30.53
N ASN A 140 4.31 5.63 30.48
CA ASN A 140 3.37 6.03 31.53
C ASN A 140 2.67 4.85 32.23
N GLY A 141 3.08 3.60 31.94
CA GLY A 141 2.57 2.37 32.57
C GLY A 141 3.64 1.67 33.39
#